data_AF-A0A3B0UZL4-F1
#
_entry.id   AF-A0A3B0UZL4-F1
#
_cell.length_a   1.000
_cell.length_b   1.000
_cell.length_c   1.000
_cell.angle_alpha   90.00
_cell.angle_beta   90.00
_cell.angle_gamma   90.00
#
_symmetry.space_group_name_H-M   'P 1'
#
loop_
_entity.id
_entity.type
_entity.pdbx_description
1 polymer ?
#
loop_
_entity_poly.entity_id
_entity_poly.type
_entity_poly.pdbx_seq_one_letter_code
_entity_poly.pdbx_strand_id
1 'polypeptide(L)'
;MAYEKNKIKESISKALKDLDMQQDVIDDAVFHMTDWLTDLREWHSFCEKPDSLSANELQDLLMKFLVHVPAHVAAAGKLITGLPVEDIFEVGATITRKK
;
A
#
# COMPACT_ATOMS: atom_id res chain seq x y z
N MET A 1 9.74 8.04 -14.19
CA MET A 1 10.91 7.97 -13.29
C MET A 1 10.70 6.84 -12.29
N ALA A 2 11.74 6.14 -11.87
CA ALA A 2 11.63 5.11 -10.83
C ALA A 2 11.77 5.78 -9.45
N TYR A 3 10.92 5.41 -8.50
CA TYR A 3 11.06 5.87 -7.11
C TYR A 3 12.37 5.36 -6.51
N GLU A 4 13.06 6.19 -5.71
CA GLU A 4 14.27 5.78 -4.98
C GLU A 4 13.90 4.92 -3.77
N LYS A 5 13.44 3.68 -4.02
CA LYS A 5 12.85 2.77 -3.02
C LYS A 5 13.70 2.63 -1.75
N ASN A 6 15.02 2.55 -1.87
CA ASN A 6 15.90 2.45 -0.70
C ASN A 6 15.89 3.72 0.17
N LYS A 7 15.98 4.91 -0.43
CA LYS A 7 15.92 6.17 0.33
C LYS A 7 14.54 6.35 0.98
N ILE A 8 13.47 5.90 0.31
CA ILE A 8 12.11 5.92 0.87
C ILE A 8 12.05 4.98 2.10
N LYS A 9 12.54 3.74 1.98
CA LYS A 9 12.59 2.78 3.09
C LYS A 9 13.36 3.34 4.29
N GLU A 10 14.55 3.90 4.05
CA GLU A 10 15.38 4.52 5.09
C GLU A 10 14.65 5.68 5.78
N SER A 11 13.97 6.54 5.00
CA SER A 11 13.24 7.68 5.53
C SER A 11 12.05 7.26 6.40
N ILE A 12 11.28 6.26 5.96
CA ILE A 12 10.15 5.72 6.74
C ILE A 12 10.68 5.02 8.01
N SER A 13 11.70 4.17 7.88
CA SER A 13 12.30 3.48 9.03
C SER A 13 12.79 4.46 10.10
N LYS A 14 13.45 5.56 9.69
CA LYS A 14 13.88 6.61 10.60
C LYS A 14 12.69 7.26 11.32
N ALA A 15 11.63 7.61 10.60
CA ALA A 15 10.44 8.23 11.19
C ALA A 15 9.73 7.32 12.19
N LEU A 16 9.68 6.00 11.93
CA LEU A 16 9.03 5.04 12.83
C LEU A 16 9.88 4.71 14.08
N LYS A 17 11.22 4.82 14.01
CA LYS A 17 12.09 4.68 15.19
C LYS A 17 11.82 5.73 16.26
N ASP A 18 11.38 6.91 15.85
CA ASP A 18 11.01 8.00 16.77
C ASP A 18 9.70 7.71 17.54
N LEU A 19 8.97 6.64 17.19
CA LEU A 19 7.72 6.20 17.83
C LEU A 19 7.90 5.06 18.84
N ASP A 20 9.12 4.71 19.23
CA ASP A 20 9.44 3.63 20.19
C ASP A 20 8.86 2.24 19.80
N MET A 21 8.79 1.98 18.49
CA MET A 21 8.32 0.70 17.95
C MET A 21 9.44 -0.35 17.93
N GLN A 22 9.07 -1.64 18.06
CA GLN A 22 10.02 -2.74 17.89
C GLN A 22 10.55 -2.80 16.45
N GLN A 23 11.85 -3.13 16.29
CA GLN A 23 12.54 -3.06 15.00
C GLN A 23 11.93 -4.00 13.94
N ASP A 24 11.45 -5.17 14.33
CA ASP A 24 10.76 -6.12 13.45
C ASP A 24 9.43 -5.54 12.92
N VAL A 25 8.64 -4.90 13.79
CA VAL A 25 7.41 -4.20 13.40
C VAL A 25 7.71 -3.05 12.44
N ILE A 26 8.80 -2.31 12.67
CA ILE A 26 9.26 -1.23 11.77
C ILE A 26 9.62 -1.81 10.39
N ASP A 27 10.37 -2.89 10.34
CA ASP A 27 10.82 -3.51 9.10
C ASP A 27 9.63 -4.04 8.28
N ASP A 28 8.66 -4.67 8.94
CA ASP A 28 7.41 -5.13 8.32
C ASP A 28 6.57 -3.96 7.81
N ALA A 29 6.41 -2.90 8.60
CA ALA A 29 5.69 -1.70 8.18
C ALA A 29 6.36 -1.02 6.97
N VAL A 30 7.69 -0.91 6.96
CA VAL A 30 8.48 -0.35 5.85
C VAL A 30 8.34 -1.21 4.59
N PHE A 31 8.35 -2.54 4.72
CA PHE A 31 8.07 -3.44 3.60
C PHE A 31 6.68 -3.15 3.03
N HIS A 32 5.65 -3.17 3.88
CA HIS A 32 4.28 -2.95 3.43
C HIS A 32 4.07 -1.57 2.81
N MET A 33 4.72 -0.52 3.30
CA MET A 33 4.62 0.83 2.72
C MET A 33 5.38 1.01 1.39
N THR A 34 6.29 0.09 1.02
CA THR A 34 7.15 0.28 -0.16
C THR A 34 7.03 -0.80 -1.23
N ASP A 35 6.32 -1.89 -0.95
CA ASP A 35 6.18 -2.98 -1.90
C ASP A 35 5.36 -2.58 -3.14
N TRP A 36 4.32 -1.77 -2.94
CA TRP A 36 3.38 -1.32 -3.97
C TRP A 36 3.77 -0.02 -4.69
N LEU A 37 5.02 0.45 -4.56
CA LEU A 37 5.47 1.70 -5.19
C LEU A 37 5.39 1.66 -6.73
N THR A 38 5.53 0.48 -7.33
CA THR A 38 5.35 0.32 -8.79
C THR A 38 3.89 0.54 -9.19
N ASP A 39 2.96 0.00 -8.42
CA ASP A 39 1.50 0.13 -8.61
C ASP A 39 1.06 1.58 -8.45
N LEU A 40 1.59 2.29 -7.44
CA LEU A 40 1.37 3.73 -7.27
C LEU A 40 1.79 4.53 -8.51
N ARG A 41 2.97 4.22 -9.07
CA ARG A 41 3.47 4.91 -10.26
C ARG A 41 2.58 4.66 -11.46
N GLU A 42 2.18 3.40 -11.68
CA GLU A 42 1.32 3.01 -12.80
C GLU A 42 -0.06 3.67 -12.69
N TRP A 43 -0.65 3.65 -11.50
CA TRP A 43 -1.90 4.35 -11.20
C TRP A 43 -1.79 5.86 -11.42
N HIS A 44 -0.75 6.49 -10.88
CA HIS A 44 -0.50 7.92 -11.08
C HIS A 44 -0.34 8.27 -12.56
N SER A 45 0.41 7.47 -13.31
CA SER A 45 0.63 7.69 -14.75
C SER A 45 -0.67 7.62 -15.55
N PHE A 46 -1.56 6.68 -15.20
CA PHE A 46 -2.91 6.62 -15.74
C PHE A 46 -3.73 7.86 -15.37
N CYS A 47 -3.71 8.29 -14.10
CA CYS A 47 -4.44 9.50 -13.67
C CYS A 47 -3.95 10.78 -14.38
N GLU A 48 -2.66 10.90 -14.68
CA GLU A 48 -2.12 12.03 -15.45
C GLU A 48 -2.55 12.01 -16.92
N LYS A 49 -2.81 10.81 -17.47
CA LYS A 49 -3.12 10.58 -18.88
C LYS A 49 -4.19 9.50 -19.03
N PRO A 50 -5.48 9.81 -18.75
CA PRO A 50 -6.53 8.79 -18.70
C PRO A 50 -6.77 8.07 -20.04
N ASP A 51 -6.44 8.71 -21.16
CA ASP A 51 -6.58 8.12 -22.51
C ASP A 51 -5.35 7.29 -22.94
N SER A 52 -4.36 7.08 -22.05
CA SER A 52 -3.11 6.39 -22.38
C SER A 52 -3.20 4.87 -22.39
N LEU A 53 -4.25 4.29 -21.82
CA LEU A 53 -4.46 2.86 -21.72
C LEU A 53 -5.71 2.44 -22.50
N SER A 54 -5.63 1.27 -23.13
CA SER A 54 -6.82 0.58 -23.62
C SER A 54 -7.69 0.10 -22.45
N ALA A 55 -8.95 -0.26 -22.74
CA ALA A 55 -9.87 -0.78 -21.72
C ALA A 55 -9.33 -2.04 -21.01
N ASN A 56 -8.64 -2.92 -21.73
CA ASN A 56 -8.06 -4.14 -21.15
C ASN A 56 -6.88 -3.81 -20.23
N GLU A 57 -5.97 -2.93 -20.66
CA GLU A 57 -4.84 -2.49 -19.84
C GLU A 57 -5.31 -1.77 -18.56
N LEU A 58 -6.38 -0.98 -18.66
CA LEU A 58 -6.98 -0.33 -17.49
C LEU A 58 -7.62 -1.35 -16.54
N GLN A 59 -8.31 -2.37 -17.06
CA GLN A 59 -8.86 -3.44 -16.22
C GLN A 59 -7.74 -4.17 -15.46
N ASP A 60 -6.65 -4.51 -16.13
CA ASP A 60 -5.50 -5.16 -15.51
C ASP A 60 -4.87 -4.27 -14.42
N LEU A 61 -4.69 -2.97 -14.72
CA LEU A 61 -4.19 -2.00 -13.74
C LEU A 61 -5.12 -1.90 -12.52
N LEU A 62 -6.44 -1.80 -12.73
CA LEU A 62 -7.43 -1.72 -11.65
C LEU A 62 -7.37 -2.97 -10.76
N MET A 63 -7.38 -4.16 -11.38
CA MET A 63 -7.36 -5.42 -10.62
C MET A 63 -6.06 -5.57 -9.83
N LYS A 64 -4.91 -5.27 -10.44
CA LYS A 64 -3.61 -5.30 -9.77
C LYS A 64 -3.57 -4.33 -8.59
N PHE A 65 -3.98 -3.09 -8.81
CA PHE A 65 -3.96 -2.06 -7.78
C PHE A 65 -4.90 -2.38 -6.63
N LEU A 66 -6.16 -2.74 -6.90
CA LEU A 66 -7.19 -2.98 -5.89
C LEU A 66 -6.96 -4.25 -5.05
N VAL A 67 -6.21 -5.23 -5.56
CA VAL A 67 -5.87 -6.45 -4.80
C VAL A 67 -4.58 -6.26 -3.99
N HIS A 68 -3.55 -5.63 -4.58
CA HIS A 68 -2.25 -5.52 -3.95
C HIS A 68 -2.17 -4.35 -2.96
N VAL A 69 -2.54 -3.13 -3.37
CA VAL A 69 -2.32 -1.92 -2.58
C VAL A 69 -3.13 -1.92 -1.28
N PRO A 70 -4.46 -2.16 -1.27
CA PRO A 70 -5.24 -2.10 -0.04
C PRO A 70 -4.77 -3.10 1.03
N ALA A 71 -4.34 -4.30 0.63
CA ALA A 71 -3.82 -5.30 1.58
C ALA A 71 -2.54 -4.81 2.29
N HIS A 72 -1.61 -4.22 1.54
CA HIS A 72 -0.39 -3.65 2.10
C HIS A 72 -0.66 -2.41 2.97
N VAL A 73 -1.54 -1.51 2.53
CA VAL A 73 -1.91 -0.32 3.31
C VAL A 73 -2.64 -0.71 4.60
N ALA A 74 -3.54 -1.71 4.55
CA ALA A 74 -4.20 -2.24 5.74
C ALA A 74 -3.21 -2.84 6.75
N ALA A 75 -2.26 -3.66 6.26
CA ALA A 75 -1.21 -4.23 7.11
C ALA A 75 -0.34 -3.14 7.75
N ALA A 76 0.17 -2.19 6.96
CA ALA A 76 0.96 -1.07 7.47
C ALA A 76 0.17 -0.21 8.46
N GLY A 77 -1.09 0.11 8.16
CA GLY A 77 -1.97 0.87 9.04
C GLY A 77 -2.15 0.18 10.40
N LYS A 78 -2.37 -1.14 10.41
CA LYS A 78 -2.45 -1.93 11.65
C LYS A 78 -1.15 -1.91 12.44
N LEU A 79 -0.01 -2.12 11.77
CA LEU A 79 1.32 -2.17 12.42
C LEU A 79 1.73 -0.82 13.01
N ILE A 80 1.48 0.29 12.29
CA ILE A 80 1.92 1.64 12.70
C ILE A 80 0.99 2.25 13.75
N THR A 81 -0.32 2.10 13.58
CA THR A 81 -1.30 2.80 14.44
C THR A 81 -1.82 1.94 15.60
N GLY A 82 -1.69 0.61 15.50
CA GLY A 82 -2.31 -0.34 16.42
C GLY A 82 -3.84 -0.47 16.28
N LEU A 83 -4.49 0.41 15.50
CA LEU A 83 -5.94 0.45 15.33
C LEU A 83 -6.45 -0.67 14.42
N PRO A 84 -7.70 -1.14 14.59
CA PRO A 84 -8.31 -2.07 13.64
C PRO A 84 -8.50 -1.41 12.27
N VAL A 85 -8.47 -2.22 11.21
CA VAL A 85 -8.90 -1.81 9.87
C VAL A 85 -10.39 -2.08 9.77
N GLU A 86 -11.18 -1.01 9.59
CA GLU A 86 -12.64 -1.07 9.61
C GLU A 86 -13.21 -0.95 8.20
N ASP A 87 -14.32 -1.66 7.94
CA ASP A 87 -15.08 -1.54 6.70
C ASP A 87 -16.09 -0.39 6.81
N ILE A 88 -15.58 0.83 6.68
CA ILE A 88 -16.36 2.07 6.84
C ILE A 88 -17.53 2.17 5.86
N PHE A 89 -17.43 1.54 4.69
CA PHE A 89 -18.44 1.60 3.64
C PHE A 89 -19.40 0.40 3.67
N GLU A 90 -19.24 -0.52 4.63
CA GLU A 90 -20.12 -1.68 4.83
C GLU A 90 -20.29 -2.56 3.57
N VAL A 91 -19.24 -2.66 2.75
CA VAL A 91 -19.24 -3.45 1.50
C VAL A 91 -18.69 -4.87 1.67
N GLY A 92 -18.34 -5.24 2.89
CA GLY A 92 -17.69 -6.50 3.24
C GLY A 92 -16.17 -6.50 3.01
N ALA A 93 -15.51 -5.35 3.04
CA ALA A 93 -14.08 -5.23 2.68
C ALA A 93 -13.13 -5.93 3.67
N THR A 94 -13.52 -6.09 4.93
CA THR A 94 -12.68 -6.65 6.00
C THR A 94 -13.23 -7.97 6.58
N ILE A 95 -14.20 -8.61 5.91
CA ILE A 95 -14.82 -9.83 6.42
C ILE A 95 -13.77 -10.92 6.56
N THR A 96 -13.62 -11.43 7.77
CA THR A 96 -12.74 -12.56 8.06
C THR A 96 -13.28 -13.79 7.35
N ARG A 97 -12.53 -14.36 6.38
CA ARG A 97 -12.77 -15.75 5.98
C ARG A 97 -12.52 -16.61 7.21
N LYS A 98 -13.58 -17.15 7.82
CA LYS A 98 -13.43 -18.23 8.80
C LYS A 98 -12.67 -19.35 8.10
N LYS A 99 -11.47 -19.67 8.60
CA LYS A 99 -10.78 -20.92 8.27
C LYS A 99 -11.61 -22.09 8.75
#